data_AF-G0NEH1-F1
#
_entry.id   AF-G0NEH1-F1
#
_cell.length_a   1.000
_cell.length_b   1.000
_cell.length_c   1.000
_cell.angle_alpha   90.00
_cell.angle_beta   90.00
_cell.angle_gamma   90.00
#
_symmetry.space_group_name_H-M   'P 1'
#
loop_
_entity.id
_entity.type
_entity.pdbx_description
1 polymer ?
#
loop_
_entity_poly.entity_id
_entity_poly.type
_entity_poly.pdbx_seq_one_letter_code
_entity_poly.pdbx_strand_id
1 'polypeptide(L)'
;MIEVLEAEKEVMQQENQKNKEEIEELEEELQTVKPTTSTISTQIIEQPTMTDDLSENAKDGLYILLNVRNTWKTENPIQKIQEITGQLSEKTHDRQTHLIAKCEVKLFERKANFYKNAVESHIKWVLSQADLPCNWDPCLPEFPGYSQKFQTVYKTILKSDPPKICETLLKAPLEELEDTECVICSDDMDSFEGTVKCENCKRRYHDGCAKKWFKVKRTCPMCNESMLDEEEFPQLS
;
A
#
# COMPACT_ATOMS: atom_id res chain seq x y z
N MET A 1 -20.73 -23.64 41.22
CA MET A 1 -20.63 -23.05 39.85
C MET A 1 -20.78 -21.54 39.90
N ILE A 2 -21.82 -20.99 40.53
CA ILE A 2 -21.97 -19.53 40.75
C ILE A 2 -20.82 -18.97 41.61
N GLU A 3 -20.51 -19.61 42.74
CA GLU A 3 -19.41 -19.19 43.64
C GLU A 3 -18.02 -19.20 42.98
N VAL A 4 -17.79 -20.08 41.99
CA VAL A 4 -16.52 -20.17 41.27
C VAL A 4 -16.40 -19.00 40.27
N LEU A 5 -17.50 -18.64 39.60
CA LEU A 5 -17.54 -17.50 38.68
C LEU A 5 -17.44 -16.16 39.43
N GLU A 6 -17.98 -16.09 40.64
CA GLU A 6 -17.83 -14.92 41.51
C GLU A 6 -16.38 -14.75 41.99
N ALA A 7 -15.73 -15.85 42.39
CA ALA A 7 -14.31 -15.84 42.75
C ALA A 7 -13.40 -15.45 41.55
N GLU A 8 -13.65 -15.97 40.34
CA GLU A 8 -12.89 -15.59 39.14
C GLU A 8 -13.08 -14.11 38.78
N LYS A 9 -14.30 -13.59 38.97
CA LYS A 9 -14.60 -12.17 38.74
C LYS A 9 -13.87 -11.28 39.76
N GLU A 10 -13.80 -11.68 41.02
CA GLU A 10 -13.07 -10.96 42.06
C GLU A 10 -11.55 -10.94 41.79
N VAL A 11 -10.97 -12.07 41.37
CA VAL A 11 -9.56 -12.15 40.98
C VAL A 11 -9.27 -11.22 39.80
N MET A 12 -10.11 -11.24 38.77
CA MET A 12 -9.96 -10.36 37.61
C MET A 12 -10.14 -8.88 37.95
N GLN A 13 -10.99 -8.55 38.92
CA GLN A 13 -11.15 -7.18 39.39
C GLN A 13 -9.93 -6.70 40.20
N GLN A 14 -9.35 -7.57 41.02
CA GLN A 14 -8.11 -7.27 41.75
C GLN A 14 -6.92 -7.07 40.81
N GLU A 15 -6.78 -7.91 39.78
CA GLU A 15 -5.69 -7.79 38.80
C GLU A 15 -5.82 -6.50 37.96
N ASN A 16 -7.04 -6.14 37.56
CA ASN A 16 -7.27 -4.86 36.86
C ASN A 16 -6.98 -3.64 37.73
N GLN A 17 -7.30 -3.70 39.02
CA GLN A 17 -7.00 -2.60 39.95
C GLN A 17 -5.49 -2.46 40.15
N LYS A 18 -4.77 -3.57 40.30
CA LYS A 18 -3.31 -3.57 40.41
C LYS A 18 -2.64 -3.01 39.16
N ASN A 19 -3.08 -3.44 37.98
CA ASN A 19 -2.53 -2.94 36.71
C ASN A 19 -2.78 -1.43 36.54
N LYS A 20 -3.90 -0.92 37.04
CA LYS A 20 -4.21 0.51 37.01
C LYS A 20 -3.25 1.33 37.88
N GLU A 21 -2.94 0.83 39.08
CA GLU A 21 -1.99 1.47 40.00
C GLU A 21 -0.56 1.45 39.41
N GLU A 22 -0.16 0.34 38.78
CA GLU A 22 1.16 0.21 38.13
C GLU A 22 1.30 1.13 36.91
N ILE A 23 0.22 1.36 36.15
CA ILE A 23 0.21 2.35 35.05
C ILE A 23 0.33 3.78 35.61
N GLU A 24 -0.37 4.11 36.69
CA GLU A 24 -0.32 5.44 37.31
C GLU A 24 1.08 5.74 37.88
N GLU A 25 1.74 4.75 38.48
CA GLU A 25 3.12 4.84 38.96
C GLU A 25 4.12 5.04 37.79
N LEU A 26 3.98 4.27 36.70
CA LEU A 26 4.82 4.42 35.50
C LEU A 26 4.60 5.77 34.80
N GLU A 27 3.37 6.29 34.81
CA GLU A 27 3.05 7.62 34.28
C GLU A 27 3.67 8.73 35.12
N GLU A 28 3.70 8.58 36.45
CA GLU A 28 4.38 9.50 37.37
C GLU A 28 5.90 9.44 37.18
N GLU A 29 6.49 8.23 37.04
CA GLU A 29 7.92 8.07 36.72
C GLU A 29 8.29 8.77 35.41
N LEU A 30 7.46 8.65 34.36
CA LEU A 30 7.65 9.33 33.06
C LEU A 30 7.58 10.86 33.17
N GLN A 31 6.83 11.41 34.14
CA GLN A 31 6.78 12.86 34.39
C GLN A 31 8.01 13.40 35.15
N THR A 32 8.72 12.54 35.90
CA THR A 32 9.93 12.96 36.64
C THR A 32 11.20 13.01 35.78
N VAL A 33 11.20 12.38 34.61
CA VAL A 33 12.32 12.43 33.65
C VAL A 33 12.27 13.75 32.87
N LYS A 34 12.86 14.81 33.42
CA LYS A 34 13.04 16.08 32.70
C LYS A 34 13.99 15.93 31.50
N PRO A 35 13.73 16.65 30.38
CA PRO A 35 14.58 16.63 29.20
C PRO A 35 15.88 17.42 29.46
N THR A 36 17.03 16.77 29.26
CA THR A 36 18.31 17.46 29.07
C THR A 36 18.25 18.19 27.73
N THR A 37 17.76 19.42 27.74
CA THR A 37 17.86 20.37 26.62
C THR A 37 19.26 20.97 26.64
N SER A 38 20.09 20.57 25.68
CA SER A 38 21.11 21.45 25.13
C SER A 38 20.44 22.20 23.97
N THR A 39 20.27 23.52 24.16
CA THR A 39 19.94 24.57 23.18
C THR A 39 19.11 24.16 21.95
N ILE A 40 17.80 24.43 22.00
CA ILE A 40 16.96 25.03 20.93
C ILE A 40 15.67 25.53 21.62
N SER A 41 15.44 26.84 21.54
CA SER A 41 14.31 27.54 22.15
C SER A 41 13.04 27.37 21.34
N THR A 42 11.97 26.92 22.01
CA THR A 42 10.60 26.93 21.51
C THR A 42 10.00 28.33 21.63
N GLN A 43 9.48 28.87 20.53
CA GLN A 43 8.40 29.86 20.55
C GLN A 43 7.26 29.36 19.65
N ILE A 44 6.10 29.16 20.30
CA ILE A 44 4.69 29.21 19.87
C ILE A 44 4.43 29.35 18.35
N ILE A 45 3.54 28.51 17.77
CA ILE A 45 2.47 28.79 16.77
C ILE A 45 2.21 27.61 15.79
N GLU A 46 0.90 27.32 15.58
CA GLU A 46 0.22 26.66 14.43
C GLU A 46 0.43 25.19 14.03
N GLN A 47 -0.56 24.71 13.27
CA GLN A 47 -0.62 23.48 12.48
C GLN A 47 0.75 23.04 11.95
N PRO A 48 0.96 21.74 11.65
CA PRO A 48 2.22 21.31 11.05
C PRO A 48 2.41 22.00 9.69
N THR A 49 3.13 23.12 9.71
CA THR A 49 3.69 23.76 8.52
C THR A 49 4.75 22.81 8.02
N MET A 50 4.52 22.32 6.81
CA MET A 50 5.46 21.63 5.96
C MET A 50 6.85 22.26 6.14
N THR A 51 7.84 21.45 6.47
CA THR A 51 9.22 21.83 6.22
C THR A 51 9.35 22.03 4.71
N ASP A 52 9.65 23.26 4.28
CA ASP A 52 9.96 23.67 2.90
C ASP A 52 11.21 22.97 2.30
N ASP A 53 11.70 21.89 2.92
CA ASP A 53 12.99 21.25 2.63
C ASP A 53 12.85 19.85 1.99
N LEU A 54 11.63 19.44 1.64
CA LEU A 54 11.41 18.22 0.84
C LEU A 54 11.44 18.58 -0.65
N SER A 55 12.16 17.79 -1.45
CA SER A 55 12.09 17.92 -2.91
C SER A 55 10.66 17.69 -3.41
N GLU A 56 10.29 18.33 -4.52
CA GLU A 56 8.95 18.16 -5.12
C GLU A 56 8.63 16.68 -5.37
N ASN A 57 9.61 15.90 -5.83
CA ASN A 57 9.48 14.45 -6.02
C ASN A 57 9.18 13.70 -4.71
N ALA A 58 9.73 14.14 -3.58
CA ALA A 58 9.43 13.58 -2.28
C ALA A 58 8.00 13.91 -1.83
N LYS A 59 7.51 15.11 -2.14
CA LYS A 59 6.13 15.52 -1.88
C LYS A 59 5.14 14.70 -2.70
N ASP A 60 5.42 14.50 -3.99
CA ASP A 60 4.58 13.70 -4.89
C ASP A 60 4.53 12.23 -4.45
N GLY A 61 5.69 11.63 -4.22
CA GLY A 61 5.80 10.28 -3.69
C GLY A 61 5.06 10.09 -2.37
N LEU A 62 5.18 11.07 -1.47
CA LEU A 62 4.46 11.07 -0.20
C LEU A 62 2.95 11.22 -0.39
N TYR A 63 2.49 12.09 -1.28
CA TYR A 63 1.08 12.27 -1.60
C TYR A 63 0.44 10.94 -2.01
N ILE A 64 1.10 10.20 -2.91
CA ILE A 64 0.59 8.91 -3.38
C ILE A 64 0.52 7.90 -2.24
N LEU A 65 1.60 7.73 -1.47
CA LEU A 65 1.61 6.77 -0.37
C LEU A 65 0.58 7.10 0.71
N LEU A 66 0.39 8.40 1.00
CA LEU A 66 -0.64 8.86 1.92
C LEU A 66 -2.04 8.61 1.37
N ASN A 67 -2.26 8.80 0.07
CA ASN A 67 -3.53 8.48 -0.58
C ASN A 67 -3.84 6.99 -0.43
N VAL A 68 -2.88 6.10 -0.76
CA VAL A 68 -3.01 4.64 -0.57
C VAL A 68 -3.36 4.29 0.88
N ARG A 69 -2.66 4.88 1.85
CA ARG A 69 -2.93 4.67 3.28
C ARG A 69 -4.33 5.13 3.67
N ASN A 70 -4.79 6.26 3.15
CA ASN A 70 -6.11 6.80 3.46
C ASN A 70 -7.22 5.96 2.82
N THR A 71 -7.03 5.50 1.58
CA THR A 71 -7.91 4.52 0.92
C THR A 71 -8.00 3.23 1.72
N TRP A 72 -6.87 2.71 2.21
CA TRP A 72 -6.86 1.53 3.07
C TRP A 72 -7.72 1.71 4.34
N LYS A 73 -7.60 2.88 4.97
CA LYS A 73 -8.37 3.21 6.19
C LYS A 73 -9.86 3.37 5.91
N THR A 74 -10.23 3.93 4.75
CA THR A 74 -11.62 4.23 4.39
C THR A 74 -12.38 3.03 3.83
N GLU A 75 -11.78 2.27 2.91
CA GLU A 75 -12.43 1.11 2.28
C GLU A 75 -12.35 -0.16 3.14
N ASN A 76 -11.45 -0.20 4.13
CA ASN A 76 -11.24 -1.31 5.06
C ASN A 76 -11.27 -2.70 4.41
N PRO A 77 -10.22 -3.06 3.64
CA PRO A 77 -10.16 -4.32 2.90
C PRO A 77 -10.34 -5.58 3.77
N ILE A 78 -9.92 -5.52 5.04
CA ILE A 78 -10.01 -6.64 5.98
C ILE A 78 -11.46 -6.92 6.36
N GLN A 79 -12.23 -5.87 6.67
CA GLN A 79 -13.66 -6.04 6.94
C GLN A 79 -14.38 -6.53 5.68
N LYS A 80 -14.02 -6.00 4.52
CA LYS A 80 -14.67 -6.37 3.25
C LYS A 80 -14.49 -7.85 2.89
N ILE A 81 -13.31 -8.43 3.08
CA ILE A 81 -13.10 -9.87 2.85
C ILE A 81 -13.92 -10.72 3.84
N GLN A 82 -14.06 -10.30 5.09
CA GLN A 82 -14.87 -10.99 6.09
C GLN A 82 -16.36 -10.98 5.72
N GLU A 83 -16.88 -9.86 5.24
CA GLU A 83 -18.26 -9.75 4.75
C GLU A 83 -18.52 -10.67 3.55
N ILE A 84 -17.62 -10.67 2.56
CA ILE A 84 -17.78 -11.47 1.33
C ILE A 84 -17.70 -12.97 1.62
N THR A 85 -16.78 -13.39 2.50
CA THR A 85 -16.67 -14.79 2.92
C THR A 85 -17.81 -15.24 3.84
N GLY A 86 -18.36 -14.32 4.65
CA GLY A 86 -19.58 -14.50 5.42
C GLY A 86 -20.78 -14.79 4.51
N GLN A 87 -20.99 -13.96 3.49
CA GLN A 87 -22.05 -14.16 2.50
C GLN A 87 -21.95 -15.51 1.79
N LEU A 88 -20.73 -15.94 1.42
CA LEU A 88 -20.52 -17.27 0.84
C LEU A 88 -20.90 -18.39 1.81
N SER A 89 -20.51 -18.23 3.07
CA SER A 89 -20.77 -19.21 4.14
C SER A 89 -22.26 -19.33 4.45
N GLU A 90 -23.03 -18.25 4.42
CA GLU A 90 -24.47 -18.28 4.68
C GLU A 90 -25.27 -19.02 3.58
N LYS A 91 -24.71 -19.11 2.36
CA LYS A 91 -25.39 -19.72 1.21
C LYS A 91 -25.11 -21.21 1.03
N THR A 92 -24.27 -21.78 1.88
CA THR A 92 -23.82 -23.17 1.78
C THR A 92 -23.76 -23.84 3.15
N HIS A 93 -23.95 -25.16 3.17
CA HIS A 93 -23.71 -25.99 4.35
C HIS A 93 -22.50 -26.92 4.15
N ASP A 94 -21.77 -26.73 3.05
CA ASP A 94 -20.61 -27.54 2.72
C ASP A 94 -19.40 -27.16 3.58
N ARG A 95 -18.93 -28.13 4.37
CA ARG A 95 -17.77 -27.98 5.27
C ARG A 95 -16.52 -27.55 4.51
N GLN A 96 -16.30 -28.06 3.29
CA GLN A 96 -15.11 -27.70 2.52
C GLN A 96 -15.14 -26.24 2.08
N THR A 97 -16.31 -25.74 1.66
CA THR A 97 -16.53 -24.34 1.32
C THR A 97 -16.27 -23.43 2.52
N HIS A 98 -16.79 -23.76 3.71
CA HIS A 98 -16.50 -22.99 4.92
C HIS A 98 -15.00 -22.95 5.25
N LEU A 99 -14.31 -24.08 5.05
CA LEU A 99 -12.86 -24.13 5.26
C LEU A 99 -12.12 -23.24 4.24
N ILE A 100 -12.50 -23.29 2.96
CA ILE A 100 -11.94 -22.45 1.90
C ILE A 100 -12.17 -20.97 2.21
N ALA A 101 -13.38 -20.58 2.61
CA ALA A 101 -13.70 -19.21 2.99
C ALA A 101 -12.84 -18.74 4.17
N LYS A 102 -12.70 -19.56 5.22
CA LYS A 102 -11.85 -19.24 6.38
C LYS A 102 -10.37 -19.14 6.02
N CYS A 103 -9.87 -20.04 5.16
CA CYS A 103 -8.51 -19.99 4.66
C CYS A 103 -8.26 -18.75 3.80
N GLU A 104 -9.24 -18.34 3.00
CA GLU A 104 -9.14 -17.15 2.15
C GLU A 104 -8.97 -15.88 2.98
N VAL A 105 -9.78 -15.70 4.03
CA VAL A 105 -9.66 -14.56 4.94
C VAL A 105 -8.24 -14.47 5.51
N LYS A 106 -7.71 -15.57 6.05
CA LYS A 106 -6.36 -15.60 6.63
C LYS A 106 -5.27 -15.33 5.59
N LEU A 107 -5.41 -15.87 4.39
CA LEU A 107 -4.46 -15.66 3.31
C LEU A 107 -4.46 -14.19 2.88
N PHE A 108 -5.65 -13.62 2.70
CA PHE A 108 -5.82 -12.23 2.34
C PHE A 108 -5.25 -11.32 3.43
N GLU A 109 -5.61 -11.52 4.70
CA GLU A 109 -5.08 -10.77 5.85
C GLU A 109 -3.55 -10.76 5.89
N ARG A 110 -2.90 -11.91 5.65
CA ARG A 110 -1.44 -11.98 5.61
C ARG A 110 -0.85 -11.11 4.50
N LYS A 111 -1.38 -11.22 3.28
CA LYS A 111 -0.91 -10.43 2.13
C LYS A 111 -1.23 -8.93 2.28
N ALA A 112 -2.42 -8.62 2.78
CA ALA A 112 -2.90 -7.30 3.11
C ALA A 112 -2.00 -6.59 4.14
N ASN A 113 -1.63 -7.29 5.21
CA ASN A 113 -0.72 -6.75 6.21
C ASN A 113 0.67 -6.52 5.64
N PHE A 114 1.17 -7.40 4.77
CA PHE A 114 2.43 -7.18 4.06
C PHE A 114 2.37 -5.91 3.20
N TYR A 115 1.33 -5.74 2.39
CA TYR A 115 1.09 -4.54 1.58
C TYR A 115 1.06 -3.27 2.44
N LYS A 116 0.25 -3.28 3.51
CA LYS A 116 0.14 -2.16 4.45
C LYS A 116 1.49 -1.81 5.08
N ASN A 117 2.24 -2.80 5.54
CA ASN A 117 3.54 -2.58 6.15
C ASN A 117 4.54 -2.01 5.14
N ALA A 118 4.50 -2.47 3.88
CA ALA A 118 5.33 -1.91 2.81
C ALA A 118 5.02 -0.42 2.61
N VAL A 119 3.74 -0.04 2.47
CA VAL A 119 3.32 1.36 2.34
C VAL A 119 3.81 2.21 3.52
N GLU A 120 3.57 1.77 4.76
CA GLU A 120 3.99 2.52 5.96
C GLU A 120 5.51 2.65 6.06
N SER A 121 6.26 1.64 5.62
CA SER A 121 7.73 1.67 5.62
C SER A 121 8.25 2.67 4.60
N HIS A 122 7.65 2.73 3.41
CA HIS A 122 8.01 3.72 2.38
C HIS A 122 7.66 5.14 2.83
N ILE A 123 6.50 5.37 3.47
CA ILE A 123 6.15 6.69 4.03
C ILE A 123 7.22 7.16 5.02
N LYS A 124 7.59 6.29 5.97
CA LYS A 124 8.63 6.61 6.96
C LYS A 124 9.97 6.89 6.30
N TRP A 125 10.32 6.11 5.28
CA TRP A 125 11.58 6.26 4.55
C TRP A 125 11.64 7.60 3.82
N VAL A 126 10.61 7.96 3.05
CA VAL A 126 10.52 9.24 2.32
C VAL A 126 10.61 10.43 3.28
N LEU A 127 9.88 10.38 4.40
CA LEU A 127 9.93 11.42 5.44
C LEU A 127 11.32 11.56 6.10
N SER A 128 12.19 10.55 5.96
CA SER A 128 13.53 10.56 6.55
C SER A 128 14.63 10.95 5.53
N GLN A 129 14.28 11.20 4.26
CA GLN A 129 15.24 11.63 3.24
C GLN A 129 15.17 13.16 3.06
N ALA A 130 16.33 13.80 2.92
CA ALA A 130 16.44 15.22 2.60
C ALA A 130 16.27 15.49 1.09
N ASP A 131 16.65 14.55 0.22
CA ASP A 131 16.50 14.67 -1.23
C ASP A 131 16.24 13.29 -1.86
N LEU A 132 15.18 13.16 -2.66
CA LEU A 132 14.79 11.91 -3.31
C LEU A 132 15.27 11.90 -4.77
N PRO A 133 15.88 10.81 -5.25
CA PRO A 133 16.22 10.67 -6.66
C PRO A 133 15.00 10.86 -7.58
N CYS A 134 15.15 11.53 -8.72
CA CYS A 134 14.05 11.71 -9.71
C CYS A 134 13.53 10.40 -10.31
N ASN A 135 14.26 9.30 -10.14
CA ASN A 135 13.87 7.96 -10.57
C ASN A 135 13.38 7.09 -9.41
N TRP A 136 13.07 7.67 -8.25
CA TRP A 136 12.59 6.92 -7.11
C TRP A 136 11.19 6.35 -7.40
N ASP A 137 11.09 5.03 -7.35
CA ASP A 137 9.84 4.30 -7.41
C ASP A 137 9.63 3.60 -6.06
N PRO A 138 8.48 3.80 -5.39
CA PRO A 138 8.16 3.10 -4.14
C PRO A 138 8.05 1.58 -4.30
N CYS A 139 8.05 1.03 -5.52
CA CYS A 139 8.10 -0.41 -5.80
C CYS A 139 7.12 -1.20 -4.90
N LEU A 140 5.88 -0.70 -4.81
CA LEU A 140 4.89 -1.26 -3.92
C LEU A 140 4.52 -2.67 -4.39
N PRO A 141 4.32 -3.63 -3.46
CA PRO A 141 3.81 -4.94 -3.83
C PRO A 141 2.41 -4.81 -4.43
N GLU A 142 2.06 -5.73 -5.33
CA GLU A 142 0.71 -5.78 -5.88
C GLU A 142 -0.34 -5.91 -4.76
N PHE A 143 -1.45 -5.20 -4.92
CA PHE A 143 -2.56 -5.30 -3.99
C PHE A 143 -3.12 -6.74 -4.00
N PRO A 144 -3.39 -7.34 -2.82
CA PRO A 144 -3.83 -8.72 -2.76
C PRO A 144 -5.16 -8.97 -3.49
N GLY A 145 -5.18 -10.00 -4.33
CA GLY A 145 -6.39 -10.57 -4.91
C GLY A 145 -6.81 -11.88 -4.25
N TYR A 146 -8.01 -12.36 -4.63
CA TYR A 146 -8.53 -13.66 -4.20
C TYR A 146 -7.72 -14.84 -4.73
N SER A 147 -7.65 -15.94 -3.96
CA SER A 147 -7.14 -17.20 -4.48
C SER A 147 -8.06 -17.80 -5.55
N GLN A 148 -7.46 -18.53 -6.50
CA GLN A 148 -8.20 -19.21 -7.56
C GLN A 148 -9.23 -20.21 -7.03
N LYS A 149 -8.89 -20.88 -5.92
CA LYS A 149 -9.79 -21.83 -5.25
C LYS A 149 -11.04 -21.13 -4.72
N PHE A 150 -10.86 -20.00 -4.04
CA PHE A 150 -11.99 -19.22 -3.54
C PHE A 150 -12.86 -18.68 -4.66
N GLN A 151 -12.26 -18.10 -5.71
CA GLN A 151 -13.01 -17.58 -6.86
C GLN A 151 -13.87 -18.66 -7.52
N THR A 152 -13.33 -19.86 -7.70
CA THR A 152 -14.06 -21.00 -8.32
C THR A 152 -15.26 -21.39 -7.47
N VAL A 153 -15.08 -21.53 -6.16
CA VAL A 153 -16.15 -21.91 -5.22
C VAL A 153 -17.21 -20.81 -5.13
N TYR A 154 -16.80 -19.55 -5.07
CA TYR A 154 -17.70 -18.40 -5.04
C TYR A 154 -18.60 -18.37 -6.28
N LYS A 155 -18.02 -18.48 -7.48
CA LYS A 155 -18.79 -18.53 -8.74
C LYS A 155 -19.73 -19.73 -8.80
N THR A 156 -19.31 -20.88 -8.27
CA THR A 156 -20.15 -22.09 -8.27
C THR A 156 -21.40 -21.92 -7.43
N ILE A 157 -21.27 -21.30 -6.25
CA ILE A 157 -22.36 -21.19 -5.27
C ILE A 157 -23.25 -19.97 -5.56
N LEU A 158 -22.64 -18.82 -5.85
CA LEU A 158 -23.34 -17.55 -6.01
C LEU A 158 -23.62 -17.20 -7.47
N LYS A 159 -23.08 -17.95 -8.44
CA LYS A 159 -23.26 -17.75 -9.89
C LYS A 159 -22.85 -16.36 -10.38
N SER A 160 -21.99 -15.69 -9.63
CA SER A 160 -21.43 -14.37 -9.94
C SER A 160 -19.95 -14.32 -9.56
N ASP A 161 -19.24 -13.35 -10.09
CA ASP A 161 -17.87 -13.06 -9.65
C ASP A 161 -17.86 -12.49 -8.22
N PRO A 162 -16.81 -12.76 -7.44
CA PRO A 162 -16.66 -12.13 -6.13
C PRO A 162 -16.50 -10.62 -6.28
N PRO A 163 -17.16 -9.81 -5.41
CA PRO A 163 -17.00 -8.36 -5.41
C PRO A 163 -15.54 -7.95 -5.24
N LYS A 164 -15.16 -6.79 -5.77
CA LYS A 164 -13.82 -6.24 -5.54
C LYS A 164 -13.68 -5.83 -4.06
N ILE A 165 -12.55 -6.18 -3.44
CA ILE A 165 -12.29 -5.91 -2.01
C ILE A 165 -11.93 -4.43 -1.78
N CYS A 166 -11.16 -3.85 -2.69
CA CYS A 166 -10.79 -2.44 -2.65
C CYS A 166 -10.68 -1.93 -4.08
N GLU A 167 -11.72 -1.27 -4.59
CA GLU A 167 -11.79 -0.95 -6.02
C GLU A 167 -10.73 0.08 -6.42
N THR A 168 -10.47 1.06 -5.54
CA THR A 168 -9.51 2.13 -5.79
C THR A 168 -8.08 1.60 -5.84
N LEU A 169 -7.69 0.68 -4.94
CA LEU A 169 -6.33 0.09 -4.93
C LEU A 169 -6.15 -1.02 -5.98
N LEU A 170 -7.23 -1.69 -6.39
CA LEU A 170 -7.22 -2.68 -7.47
C LEU A 170 -7.16 -2.05 -8.87
N LYS A 171 -7.55 -0.78 -9.03
CA LYS A 171 -7.33 0.00 -10.25
C LYS A 171 -5.88 0.49 -10.40
N ALA A 172 -4.96 -0.05 -9.58
CA ALA A 172 -3.60 0.41 -9.31
C ALA A 172 -3.55 1.66 -8.42
N PRO A 173 -2.62 1.74 -7.46
CA PRO A 173 -2.01 3.02 -7.14
C PRO A 173 -1.06 3.41 -8.29
N LEU A 174 -0.98 4.69 -8.65
CA LEU A 174 0.10 5.25 -9.50
C LEU A 174 -0.05 5.08 -11.03
N GLU A 175 -1.22 5.35 -11.62
CA GLU A 175 -1.28 5.58 -13.07
C GLU A 175 -1.00 7.03 -13.49
N GLU A 176 -0.69 7.91 -12.54
CA GLU A 176 -0.21 9.28 -12.78
C GLU A 176 0.97 9.63 -11.85
N LEU A 177 2.03 8.84 -11.89
CA LEU A 177 3.32 9.51 -12.07
C LEU A 177 3.57 9.41 -13.55
N GLU A 178 2.97 10.36 -14.29
CA GLU A 178 3.46 10.65 -15.61
C GLU A 178 4.95 10.93 -15.42
N ASP A 179 5.80 10.01 -15.87
CA ASP A 179 7.15 10.40 -16.21
C ASP A 179 6.99 11.46 -17.30
N THR A 180 6.84 12.72 -16.90
CA THR A 180 6.81 13.83 -17.84
C THR A 180 8.20 13.90 -18.47
N GLU A 181 9.27 13.60 -17.74
CA GLU A 181 10.61 13.69 -18.30
C GLU A 181 11.03 12.45 -19.12
N CYS A 182 11.40 12.68 -20.38
CA CYS A 182 12.03 11.67 -21.23
C CYS A 182 13.53 11.53 -20.89
N VAL A 183 13.92 10.47 -20.19
CA VAL A 183 15.31 10.19 -19.75
C VAL A 183 16.37 10.14 -20.89
N ILE A 184 15.93 10.04 -22.15
CA ILE A 184 16.85 10.05 -23.31
C ILE A 184 17.25 11.49 -23.70
N CYS A 185 16.34 12.45 -23.61
CA CYS A 185 16.58 13.85 -23.98
C CYS A 185 16.55 14.83 -22.81
N SER A 186 16.11 14.37 -21.62
CA SER A 186 15.88 15.19 -20.42
C SER A 186 14.88 16.33 -20.64
N ASP A 187 13.97 16.17 -21.60
CA ASP A 187 12.87 17.12 -21.85
C ASP A 187 11.55 16.51 -21.38
N ASP A 188 10.64 17.38 -20.93
CA ASP A 188 9.28 17.01 -20.58
C ASP A 188 8.43 16.57 -21.79
N MET A 189 7.51 15.65 -21.54
CA MET A 189 6.51 15.06 -22.41
C MET A 189 5.18 15.62 -21.94
N ASP A 190 4.74 16.71 -22.56
CA ASP A 190 3.51 17.42 -22.20
C ASP A 190 2.23 16.58 -22.43
N SER A 191 2.34 15.41 -23.06
CA SER A 191 1.22 14.49 -23.29
C SER A 191 1.70 13.05 -23.56
N PHE A 192 0.77 12.09 -23.46
CA PHE A 192 1.02 10.70 -23.84
C PHE A 192 1.07 10.46 -25.35
N GLU A 193 0.64 11.42 -26.17
CA GLU A 193 0.61 11.29 -27.62
C GLU A 193 2.04 11.40 -28.17
N GLY A 194 2.47 10.41 -28.96
CA GLY A 194 3.85 10.34 -29.46
C GLY A 194 4.88 9.85 -28.43
N THR A 195 4.45 9.04 -27.46
CA THR A 195 5.33 8.42 -26.46
C THR A 195 5.21 6.89 -26.45
N VAL A 196 6.33 6.21 -26.21
CA VAL A 196 6.40 4.76 -26.02
C VAL A 196 6.63 4.41 -24.56
N LYS A 197 5.91 3.39 -24.06
CA LYS A 197 5.98 2.93 -22.67
C LYS A 197 6.73 1.60 -22.57
N CYS A 198 7.63 1.47 -21.60
CA CYS A 198 8.23 0.19 -21.27
C CYS A 198 7.22 -0.72 -20.57
N GLU A 199 6.97 -1.93 -21.07
CA GLU A 199 6.06 -2.85 -20.39
C GLU A 199 6.60 -3.39 -19.05
N ASN A 200 7.92 -3.43 -18.86
CA ASN A 200 8.52 -3.99 -17.65
C ASN A 200 8.63 -2.97 -16.50
N CYS A 201 9.13 -1.77 -16.78
CA CYS A 201 9.34 -0.72 -15.76
C CYS A 201 8.38 0.47 -15.89
N LYS A 202 7.42 0.41 -16.83
CA LYS A 202 6.37 1.41 -17.06
C LYS A 202 6.84 2.84 -17.41
N ARG A 203 8.16 3.05 -17.60
CA ARG A 203 8.75 4.33 -18.01
C ARG A 203 8.38 4.74 -19.44
N ARG A 204 8.14 6.04 -19.68
CA ARG A 204 7.82 6.61 -21.00
C ARG A 204 9.00 7.33 -21.66
N TYR A 205 8.98 7.38 -22.99
CA TYR A 205 9.95 8.10 -23.81
C TYR A 205 9.26 8.68 -25.03
N HIS A 206 9.71 9.83 -25.53
CA HIS A 206 9.30 10.31 -26.85
C HIS A 206 9.55 9.24 -27.92
N ASP A 207 8.61 9.04 -28.84
CA ASP A 207 8.75 8.06 -29.93
C ASP A 207 10.02 8.30 -30.75
N GLY A 208 10.32 9.57 -31.03
CA GLY A 208 11.55 9.95 -31.74
C GLY A 208 12.83 9.60 -30.97
N CYS A 209 12.80 9.69 -29.63
CA CYS A 209 13.92 9.32 -28.77
C CYS A 209 14.09 7.81 -28.70
N ALA A 210 13.00 7.07 -28.51
CA ALA A 210 13.03 5.61 -28.49
C ALA A 210 13.45 5.01 -29.84
N LYS A 211 12.92 5.51 -30.96
CA LYS A 211 13.34 5.08 -32.31
C LYS A 211 14.83 5.31 -32.56
N LYS A 212 15.40 6.41 -32.07
CA LYS A 212 16.86 6.64 -32.13
C LYS A 212 17.62 5.64 -31.25
N TRP A 213 17.11 5.37 -30.06
CA TRP A 213 17.72 4.42 -29.13
C TRP A 213 17.71 2.98 -29.66
N PHE A 214 16.61 2.53 -30.25
CA PHE A 214 16.47 1.18 -30.80
C PHE A 214 17.40 0.88 -31.98
N LYS A 215 17.90 1.90 -32.68
CA LYS A 215 18.97 1.74 -33.68
C LYS A 215 20.30 1.30 -33.06
N VAL A 216 20.49 1.52 -31.76
CA VAL A 216 21.70 1.17 -31.02
C VAL A 216 21.45 -0.04 -30.11
N LYS A 217 20.37 -0.03 -29.32
CA LYS A 217 19.98 -1.10 -28.40
C LYS A 217 18.45 -1.24 -28.34
N ARG A 218 17.93 -2.45 -28.55
CA ARG A 218 16.50 -2.79 -28.43
C ARG A 218 16.05 -3.09 -26.99
N THR A 219 16.59 -2.34 -26.04
CA THR A 219 16.33 -2.53 -24.60
C THR A 219 15.96 -1.20 -23.97
N CYS A 220 15.15 -1.23 -22.93
CA CYS A 220 14.79 -0.06 -22.14
C CYS A 220 16.06 0.63 -21.58
N PRO A 221 16.24 1.95 -21.76
CA PRO A 221 17.36 2.69 -21.17
C PRO A 221 17.45 2.57 -19.64
N MET A 222 16.32 2.41 -18.96
CA MET A 222 16.24 2.33 -17.50
C MET A 222 16.43 0.92 -16.94
N CYS A 223 15.73 -0.07 -17.47
CA CYS A 223 15.72 -1.42 -16.89
C CYS A 223 16.49 -2.46 -17.70
N ASN A 224 17.06 -2.09 -18.86
CA ASN A 224 17.76 -2.98 -19.81
C ASN A 224 16.94 -4.18 -20.31
N GLU A 225 15.64 -4.25 -19.99
CA GLU A 225 14.76 -5.28 -20.50
C GLU A 225 14.41 -5.01 -21.97
N SER A 226 14.11 -6.06 -22.71
CA SER A 226 13.70 -5.97 -24.11
C SER A 226 12.49 -5.04 -24.30
N MET A 227 12.58 -4.14 -25.27
CA MET A 227 11.52 -3.20 -25.63
C MET A 227 11.27 -3.33 -27.13
N LEU A 228 10.04 -3.67 -27.50
CA LEU A 228 9.66 -3.92 -28.89
C LEU A 228 9.15 -2.62 -29.52
N ASP A 229 9.55 -2.37 -30.75
CA ASP A 229 8.98 -1.31 -31.59
C ASP A 229 7.70 -1.84 -32.25
N GLU A 230 6.56 -1.23 -31.94
CA GLU A 230 5.26 -1.62 -32.50
C GLU A 230 5.17 -1.37 -34.03
N GLU A 231 6.02 -0.50 -34.59
CA GLU A 231 6.07 -0.26 -36.04
C GLU A 231 6.83 -1.35 -36.81
N GLU A 232 7.85 -1.99 -36.21
CA GLU A 232 8.57 -3.12 -36.84
C GLU A 232 7.86 -4.46 -36.64
N PHE A 233 7.04 -4.59 -35.60
CA PHE A 233 6.35 -5.85 -35.26
C PHE A 233 4.88 -5.59 -34.90
N PRO A 234 4.01 -5.35 -35.89
CA PRO A 234 2.58 -5.21 -35.63
C PRO A 234 2.05 -6.47 -34.94
N GLN A 235 1.19 -6.28 -33.94
CA GLN A 235 0.55 -7.39 -33.25
C GLN A 235 -0.23 -8.23 -34.27
N LEU A 236 0.02 -9.54 -34.29
CA LEU A 236 -0.71 -10.47 -35.15
C LEU A 236 -2.15 -10.56 -34.64
N SER A 237 -3.05 -9.85 -35.32
CA SER A 237 -4.51 -9.94 -35.15
C SER A 237 -5.05 -11.31 -35.53
#